data_AF-A0A3A1XZM4-F1
#
_entry.id   AF-A0A3A1XZM4-F1
#
_cell.length_a   1.000
_cell.length_b   1.000
_cell.length_c   1.000
_cell.angle_alpha   90.00
_cell.angle_beta   90.00
_cell.angle_gamma   90.00
#
_symmetry.space_group_name_H-M   'P 1'
#
loop_
_entity.id
_entity.type
_entity.pdbx_description
1 polymer ?
#
loop_
_entity_poly.entity_id
_entity_poly.type
_entity_poly.pdbx_seq_one_letter_code
_entity_poly.pdbx_strand_id
1 'polypeptide(L)'
;KTRKFEDGGKVSFHHHDVVGAKMTRKRLKALHFDHHLIDDVTELVNLHLRFHGYVDEPWTDSAVRRYVKDSGHLYERLNRLTRADATTQNRRKSLMFEHAMDEMEERVKELKKQEDFNAIRPDVDGNEIMQLLHLQPGPIVGEAYKHMLDYRLDNGPVDHDIAVEELQRWYEETYKK
;
A
#
# COMPACT_ATOMS: atom_id res chain seq x y z
N LYS A 1 -3.45 -1.87 -33.57
CA LYS A 1 -2.22 -1.06 -33.78
C LYS A 1 -2.45 0.28 -33.08
N THR A 2 -1.53 0.75 -32.25
CA THR A 2 -1.66 2.01 -31.48
C THR A 2 -0.81 3.15 -32.01
N ARG A 3 0.12 2.86 -32.93
CA ARG A 3 0.98 3.85 -33.57
C ARG A 3 0.17 4.83 -34.43
N LYS A 4 0.29 6.12 -34.17
CA LYS A 4 -0.27 7.20 -35.00
C LYS A 4 0.81 8.23 -35.30
N PHE A 5 0.81 8.74 -36.54
CA PHE A 5 1.65 9.87 -36.94
C PHE A 5 0.89 11.16 -36.65
N GLU A 6 1.52 12.07 -35.94
CA GLU A 6 0.99 13.39 -35.61
C GLU A 6 1.72 14.46 -36.43
N ASP A 7 1.16 15.66 -36.48
CA ASP A 7 1.76 16.79 -37.19
C ASP A 7 3.18 17.10 -36.68
N GLY A 8 4.04 17.58 -37.58
CA GLY A 8 5.43 17.87 -37.27
C GLY A 8 6.33 16.63 -37.11
N GLY A 9 5.92 15.48 -37.64
CA GLY A 9 6.73 14.25 -37.68
C GLY A 9 6.78 13.49 -36.35
N LYS A 10 5.90 13.83 -35.40
CA LYS A 10 5.78 13.11 -34.13
C LYS A 10 5.04 11.79 -34.32
N VAL A 11 5.35 10.82 -33.46
CA VAL A 11 4.66 9.52 -33.41
C VAL A 11 4.13 9.30 -32.01
N SER A 12 2.84 8.96 -31.91
CA SER A 12 2.16 8.65 -30.66
C SER A 12 1.74 7.18 -30.60
N PHE A 13 1.60 6.66 -29.37
CA PHE A 13 1.19 5.28 -29.09
C PHE A 13 0.18 5.27 -27.94
N HIS A 14 -0.93 5.97 -28.09
CA HIS A 14 -1.93 6.03 -27.02
C HIS A 14 -2.52 4.64 -26.72
N HIS A 15 -2.74 4.35 -25.44
CA HIS A 15 -3.33 3.08 -24.95
C HIS A 15 -2.56 1.81 -25.36
N HIS A 16 -1.24 1.93 -25.55
CA HIS A 16 -0.41 0.78 -25.96
C HIS A 16 -0.16 -0.22 -24.84
N ASP A 17 -0.27 0.20 -23.58
CA ASP A 17 -0.40 -0.64 -22.40
C ASP A 17 -1.54 -1.66 -22.55
N VAL A 18 -2.77 -1.20 -22.78
CA VAL A 18 -3.96 -2.07 -22.86
C VAL A 18 -3.91 -2.97 -24.09
N VAL A 19 -3.50 -2.42 -25.24
CA VAL A 19 -3.37 -3.20 -26.47
C VAL A 19 -2.23 -4.21 -26.35
N GLY A 20 -1.11 -3.81 -25.77
CA GLY A 20 0.05 -4.64 -25.49
C GLY A 20 -0.31 -5.81 -24.59
N ALA A 21 -1.01 -5.57 -23.48
CA ALA A 21 -1.48 -6.60 -22.56
C ALA A 21 -2.35 -7.65 -23.28
N LYS A 22 -3.32 -7.21 -24.09
CA LYS A 22 -4.15 -8.12 -24.90
C LYS A 22 -3.32 -8.98 -25.87
N MET A 23 -2.30 -8.39 -26.50
CA MET A 23 -1.40 -9.11 -27.39
C MET A 23 -0.54 -10.12 -26.62
N THR A 24 0.05 -9.71 -25.50
CA THR A 24 0.87 -10.54 -24.60
C THR A 24 0.09 -11.78 -24.16
N ARG A 25 -1.11 -11.59 -23.62
CA ARG A 25 -2.00 -12.70 -23.21
C ARG A 25 -2.24 -13.69 -24.34
N LYS A 26 -2.58 -13.21 -25.54
CA LYS A 26 -2.84 -14.07 -26.71
C LYS A 26 -1.60 -14.88 -27.09
N ARG A 27 -0.40 -14.27 -27.05
CA ARG A 27 0.85 -14.92 -27.43
C ARG A 27 1.30 -15.94 -26.40
N LEU A 28 1.27 -15.62 -25.11
CA LEU A 28 1.67 -16.56 -24.06
C LEU A 28 0.73 -17.77 -23.99
N LYS A 29 -0.58 -17.58 -24.23
CA LYS A 29 -1.53 -18.70 -24.40
C LYS A 29 -1.15 -19.61 -25.57
N ALA A 30 -0.81 -19.03 -26.73
CA ALA A 30 -0.39 -19.81 -27.89
C ALA A 30 0.93 -20.56 -27.66
N LEU A 31 1.79 -20.04 -26.79
CA LEU A 31 3.05 -20.69 -26.37
C LEU A 31 2.88 -21.67 -25.19
N HIS A 32 1.65 -21.88 -24.71
CA HIS A 32 1.33 -22.89 -23.69
C HIS A 32 2.02 -22.65 -22.33
N PHE A 33 2.21 -21.39 -21.95
CA PHE A 33 2.66 -21.03 -20.59
C PHE A 33 1.56 -21.26 -19.53
N ASP A 34 1.97 -21.41 -18.28
CA ASP A 34 1.06 -21.56 -17.14
C ASP A 34 0.16 -20.35 -16.94
N HIS A 35 -1.09 -20.58 -16.50
CA HIS A 35 -2.11 -19.54 -16.37
C HIS A 35 -1.66 -18.37 -15.48
N HIS A 36 -1.05 -18.66 -14.33
CA HIS A 36 -0.54 -17.63 -13.42
C HIS A 36 0.52 -16.74 -14.05
N LEU A 37 1.44 -17.34 -14.83
CA LEU A 37 2.47 -16.58 -15.54
C LEU A 37 1.84 -15.68 -16.61
N ILE A 38 0.85 -16.18 -17.34
CA ILE A 38 0.12 -15.38 -18.34
C ILE A 38 -0.54 -14.18 -17.68
N ASP A 39 -1.22 -14.37 -16.56
CA ASP A 39 -1.89 -13.28 -15.85
C ASP A 39 -0.90 -12.25 -15.33
N ASP A 40 0.15 -12.68 -14.61
CA ASP A 40 1.17 -11.81 -14.06
C ASP A 40 1.85 -10.97 -15.15
N VAL A 41 2.32 -11.60 -16.24
CA VAL A 41 3.02 -10.89 -17.31
C VAL A 41 2.07 -9.98 -18.08
N THR A 42 0.82 -10.40 -18.28
CA THR A 42 -0.18 -9.54 -18.93
C THR A 42 -0.47 -8.30 -18.10
N GLU A 43 -0.59 -8.45 -16.78
CA GLU A 43 -0.90 -7.34 -15.88
C GLU A 43 0.30 -6.39 -15.73
N LEU A 44 1.52 -6.91 -15.66
CA LEU A 44 2.73 -6.09 -15.70
C LEU A 44 2.77 -5.21 -16.97
N VAL A 45 2.46 -5.78 -18.13
CA VAL A 45 2.35 -5.00 -19.39
C VAL A 45 1.18 -4.01 -19.36
N ASN A 46 0.07 -4.34 -18.69
CA ASN A 46 -1.06 -3.43 -18.55
C ASN A 46 -0.74 -2.22 -17.65
N LEU A 47 0.11 -2.41 -16.64
CA LEU A 47 0.42 -1.38 -15.63
C LEU A 47 1.71 -0.59 -15.90
N HIS A 48 2.58 -1.02 -16.81
CA HIS A 48 3.95 -0.49 -16.93
C HIS A 48 4.05 1.04 -17.09
N LEU A 49 3.06 1.70 -17.70
CA LEU A 49 3.07 3.15 -17.87
C LEU A 49 2.57 3.95 -16.66
N ARG A 50 1.95 3.29 -15.67
CA ARG A 50 1.27 3.95 -14.55
C ARG A 50 2.19 4.89 -13.79
N PHE A 51 3.43 4.48 -13.56
CA PHE A 51 4.42 5.27 -12.82
C PHE A 51 4.83 6.57 -13.52
N HIS A 52 4.73 6.67 -14.85
CA HIS A 52 5.21 7.86 -15.57
C HIS A 52 4.51 9.15 -15.13
N GLY A 53 3.26 9.07 -14.66
CA GLY A 53 2.57 10.22 -14.10
C GLY A 53 3.21 10.76 -12.81
N TYR A 54 3.95 9.93 -12.05
CA TYR A 54 4.68 10.36 -10.85
C TYR A 54 5.90 11.22 -11.19
N VAL A 55 6.56 10.88 -12.29
CA VAL A 55 7.74 11.60 -12.79
C VAL A 55 7.38 13.00 -13.26
N ASP A 56 6.17 13.16 -13.82
CA ASP A 56 5.65 14.44 -14.29
C ASP A 56 5.14 15.30 -13.12
N GLU A 57 4.43 14.71 -12.15
CA GLU A 57 3.88 15.41 -10.99
C GLU A 57 3.83 14.51 -9.74
N PRO A 58 4.28 14.99 -8.57
CA PRO A 58 4.22 14.22 -7.33
C PRO A 58 2.78 13.80 -6.98
N TRP A 59 2.61 12.52 -6.66
CA TRP A 59 1.29 11.98 -6.31
C TRP A 59 0.85 12.33 -4.88
N THR A 60 -0.47 12.39 -4.67
CA THR A 60 -1.06 12.36 -3.32
C THR A 60 -0.94 10.96 -2.70
N ASP A 61 -1.04 10.85 -1.37
CA ASP A 61 -1.00 9.56 -0.69
C ASP A 61 -2.11 8.61 -1.16
N SER A 62 -3.28 9.17 -1.49
CA SER A 62 -4.39 8.38 -2.06
C SER A 62 -4.04 7.74 -3.40
N ALA A 63 -3.25 8.44 -4.24
CA ALA A 63 -2.79 7.93 -5.52
C ALA A 63 -1.66 6.91 -5.33
N VAL A 64 -0.74 7.12 -4.38
CA VAL A 64 0.27 6.13 -3.99
C VAL A 64 -0.40 4.83 -3.52
N ARG A 65 -1.38 4.90 -2.61
CA ARG A 65 -2.12 3.72 -2.15
C ARG A 65 -2.85 3.01 -3.30
N ARG A 66 -3.43 3.77 -4.24
CA ARG A 66 -4.08 3.19 -5.42
C ARG A 66 -3.09 2.45 -6.31
N TYR A 67 -1.89 3.00 -6.54
CA TYR A 67 -0.84 2.33 -7.30
C TYR A 67 -0.42 1.01 -6.66
N VAL A 68 -0.20 1.00 -5.34
CA VAL A 68 0.13 -0.23 -4.59
C VAL A 68 -1.03 -1.23 -4.66
N LYS A 69 -2.28 -0.78 -4.48
CA LYS A 69 -3.46 -1.64 -4.55
C LYS A 69 -3.67 -2.25 -5.93
N ASP A 70 -3.56 -1.45 -6.98
CA ASP A 70 -3.77 -1.88 -8.37
C ASP A 70 -2.67 -2.87 -8.80
N SER A 71 -1.44 -2.70 -8.31
CA SER A 71 -0.32 -3.60 -8.61
C SER A 71 -0.28 -4.86 -7.73
N GLY A 72 -0.85 -4.82 -6.52
CA GLY A 72 -1.01 -5.99 -5.66
C GLY A 72 0.30 -6.76 -5.43
N HIS A 73 0.28 -8.08 -5.63
CA HIS A 73 1.48 -8.93 -5.50
C HIS A 73 2.55 -8.66 -6.56
N LEU A 74 2.23 -7.90 -7.62
CA LEU A 74 3.16 -7.55 -8.69
C LEU A 74 3.93 -6.26 -8.42
N TYR A 75 3.63 -5.51 -7.37
CA TYR A 75 4.24 -4.21 -7.05
C TYR A 75 5.77 -4.19 -7.25
N GLU A 76 6.50 -5.09 -6.59
CA GLU A 76 7.96 -5.18 -6.68
C GLU A 76 8.45 -5.51 -8.11
N ARG A 77 7.72 -6.38 -8.82
CA ARG A 77 8.05 -6.72 -10.21
C ARG A 77 7.76 -5.56 -11.16
N LEU A 78 6.69 -4.81 -10.91
CA LEU A 78 6.30 -3.65 -11.70
C LEU A 78 7.35 -2.54 -11.57
N ASN A 79 7.78 -2.19 -10.36
CA ASN A 79 8.83 -1.18 -10.17
C ASN A 79 10.14 -1.58 -10.85
N ARG A 80 10.55 -2.86 -10.73
CA ARG A 80 11.73 -3.38 -11.43
C ARG A 80 11.59 -3.30 -12.95
N LEU A 81 10.44 -3.67 -13.49
CA LEU A 81 10.15 -3.55 -14.93
C LEU A 81 10.25 -2.09 -15.38
N THR A 82 9.62 -1.18 -14.65
CA THR A 82 9.62 0.25 -14.97
C THR A 82 11.02 0.86 -14.90
N ARG A 83 11.86 0.47 -13.93
CA ARG A 83 13.29 0.86 -13.90
C ARG A 83 14.05 0.35 -15.11
N ALA A 84 13.81 -0.90 -15.52
CA ALA A 84 14.47 -1.48 -16.69
C ALA A 84 14.02 -0.84 -18.01
N ASP A 85 12.78 -0.34 -18.07
CA ASP A 85 12.21 0.31 -19.27
C ASP A 85 12.70 1.75 -19.46
N ALA A 86 13.34 2.35 -18.46
CA ALA A 86 13.94 3.68 -18.53
C ALA A 86 15.23 3.69 -19.39
N THR A 87 15.12 3.35 -20.68
CA THR A 87 16.24 3.26 -21.61
C THR A 87 16.53 4.61 -22.26
N THR A 88 17.17 5.52 -21.53
CA THR A 88 17.61 6.82 -22.07
C THR A 88 19.12 6.98 -21.96
N GLN A 89 19.77 7.47 -23.02
CA GLN A 89 21.17 7.89 -22.98
C GLN A 89 21.37 9.22 -22.25
N ASN A 90 20.28 9.95 -21.96
CA ASN A 90 20.34 11.19 -21.22
C ASN A 90 20.48 10.91 -19.72
N ARG A 91 21.71 11.01 -19.22
CA ARG A 91 22.04 10.76 -17.81
C ARG A 91 21.18 11.55 -16.83
N ARG A 92 20.86 12.82 -17.13
CA ARG A 92 20.03 13.66 -16.25
C ARG A 92 18.60 13.11 -16.16
N LYS A 93 18.01 12.69 -17.27
CA LYS A 93 16.67 12.07 -17.29
C LYS A 93 16.66 10.73 -16.57
N SER A 94 17.70 9.92 -16.77
CA SER A 94 17.86 8.63 -16.06
C SER A 94 17.86 8.84 -14.55
N LEU A 95 18.70 9.76 -14.05
CA LEU A 95 18.78 10.05 -12.61
C LEU A 95 17.46 10.59 -12.05
N MET A 96 16.80 11.49 -12.77
CA MET A 96 15.50 12.02 -12.37
C MET A 96 14.45 10.91 -12.20
N PHE A 97 14.41 9.97 -13.14
CA PHE A 97 13.49 8.84 -13.10
C PHE A 97 13.82 7.86 -11.95
N GLU A 98 15.11 7.57 -11.75
CA GLU A 98 15.59 6.71 -10.66
C GLU A 98 15.25 7.31 -9.30
N HIS A 99 15.54 8.58 -9.08
CA HIS A 99 15.20 9.29 -7.84
C HIS A 99 13.69 9.33 -7.59
N ALA A 100 12.88 9.56 -8.62
CA ALA A 100 11.44 9.57 -8.49
C ALA A 100 10.90 8.18 -8.06
N MET A 101 11.50 7.09 -8.57
CA MET A 101 11.11 5.74 -8.19
C MET A 101 11.53 5.42 -6.75
N ASP A 102 12.76 5.79 -6.36
CA ASP A 102 13.25 5.62 -4.98
C ASP A 102 12.36 6.39 -3.98
N GLU A 103 11.99 7.62 -4.31
CA GLU A 103 11.10 8.45 -3.49
C GLU A 103 9.72 7.81 -3.34
N MET A 104 9.13 7.32 -4.44
CA MET A 104 7.83 6.65 -4.41
C MET A 104 7.86 5.38 -3.53
N GLU A 105 8.90 4.55 -3.68
CA GLU A 105 9.09 3.34 -2.86
C GLU A 105 9.24 3.69 -1.37
N GLU A 106 9.96 4.76 -1.04
CA GLU A 106 10.10 5.21 0.35
C GLU A 106 8.79 5.73 0.93
N ARG A 107 8.01 6.49 0.13
CA ARG A 107 6.67 6.93 0.54
C ARG A 107 5.72 5.77 0.79
N VAL A 108 5.79 4.70 0.00
CA VAL A 108 5.00 3.48 0.24
C VAL A 108 5.36 2.85 1.58
N LYS A 109 6.66 2.74 1.90
CA LYS A 109 7.09 2.20 3.20
C LYS A 109 6.61 3.05 4.37
N GLU A 110 6.73 4.37 4.27
CA GLU A 110 6.29 5.28 5.33
C GLU A 110 4.77 5.22 5.54
N LEU A 111 4.00 5.25 4.45
CA LEU A 111 2.54 5.10 4.54
C LEU A 111 2.14 3.77 5.15
N LYS A 112 2.77 2.68 4.74
CA LYS A 112 2.52 1.36 5.31
C LYS A 112 2.85 1.33 6.81
N LYS A 113 3.99 1.88 7.21
CA LYS A 113 4.39 1.97 8.61
C LYS A 113 3.36 2.77 9.42
N GLN A 114 2.96 3.95 8.94
CA GLN A 114 1.92 4.75 9.59
C GLN A 114 0.59 3.99 9.71
N GLU A 115 0.17 3.29 8.65
CA GLU A 115 -1.04 2.48 8.66
C GLU A 115 -0.94 1.31 9.63
N ASP A 116 0.20 0.60 9.68
CA ASP A 116 0.45 -0.49 10.62
C ASP A 116 0.38 0.03 12.07
N PHE A 117 0.98 1.19 12.37
CA PHE A 117 0.85 1.85 13.67
C PHE A 117 -0.60 2.25 13.98
N ASN A 118 -1.31 2.83 13.02
CA ASN A 118 -2.71 3.22 13.17
C ASN A 118 -3.66 2.03 13.27
N ALA A 119 -3.23 0.84 12.85
CA ALA A 119 -3.98 -0.42 12.96
C ALA A 119 -3.79 -1.11 14.32
N ILE A 120 -2.81 -0.68 15.14
CA ILE A 120 -2.62 -1.22 16.49
C ILE A 120 -3.90 -0.98 17.31
N ARG A 121 -4.36 -2.03 17.96
CA ARG A 121 -5.51 -2.05 18.86
C ARG A 121 -5.07 -2.58 20.22
N PRO A 122 -5.70 -2.15 21.31
CA PRO A 122 -5.51 -2.80 22.61
C PRO A 122 -5.90 -4.28 22.55
N ASP A 123 -5.35 -5.08 23.47
CA ASP A 123 -5.67 -6.51 23.61
C ASP A 123 -7.09 -6.77 24.14
N VAL A 124 -7.71 -5.75 24.74
CA VAL A 124 -9.12 -5.72 25.20
C VAL A 124 -9.87 -4.65 24.42
N ASP A 125 -10.98 -5.04 23.76
CA ASP A 125 -11.76 -4.13 22.93
C ASP A 125 -12.80 -3.32 23.74
N GLY A 126 -13.45 -2.36 23.08
CA GLY A 126 -14.43 -1.49 23.75
C GLY A 126 -15.65 -2.23 24.32
N ASN A 127 -16.08 -3.34 23.69
CA ASN A 127 -17.20 -4.14 24.22
C ASN A 127 -16.77 -4.91 25.45
N GLU A 128 -15.56 -5.45 25.42
CA GLU A 128 -14.99 -6.20 26.53
C GLU A 128 -14.73 -5.30 27.74
N ILE A 129 -14.20 -4.09 27.53
CA ILE A 129 -14.05 -3.07 28.56
C ILE A 129 -15.38 -2.77 29.25
N MET A 130 -16.46 -2.60 28.47
CA MET A 130 -17.80 -2.37 29.04
C MET A 130 -18.28 -3.55 29.90
N GLN A 131 -18.02 -4.79 29.46
CA GLN A 131 -18.42 -5.99 30.19
C GLN A 131 -17.62 -6.18 31.48
N LEU A 132 -16.29 -6.09 31.41
CA LEU A 132 -15.37 -6.32 32.53
C LEU A 132 -15.52 -5.26 33.63
N LEU A 133 -15.75 -4.01 33.25
CA LEU A 133 -15.88 -2.89 34.19
C LEU A 133 -17.34 -2.56 34.53
N HIS A 134 -18.30 -3.30 33.96
CA HIS A 134 -19.74 -3.04 34.10
C HIS A 134 -20.15 -1.59 33.74
N LEU A 135 -19.54 -1.05 32.68
CA LEU A 135 -19.77 0.31 32.20
C LEU A 135 -20.79 0.35 31.08
N GLN A 136 -21.53 1.46 31.02
CA GLN A 136 -22.32 1.83 29.84
C GLN A 136 -21.45 2.56 28.81
N PRO A 137 -21.84 2.60 27.52
CA PRO A 137 -21.14 3.39 26.51
C PRO A 137 -20.98 4.85 26.93
N GLY A 138 -19.75 5.36 26.97
CA GLY A 138 -19.48 6.72 27.41
C GLY A 138 -18.00 7.09 27.48
N PRO A 139 -17.66 8.30 27.96
CA PRO A 139 -16.29 8.82 27.99
C PRO A 139 -15.29 7.91 28.72
N ILE A 140 -15.70 7.29 29.83
CA ILE A 140 -14.86 6.37 30.62
C ILE A 140 -14.39 5.18 29.78
N VAL A 141 -15.25 4.64 28.90
CA VAL A 141 -14.88 3.54 28.00
C VAL A 141 -13.81 3.98 27.00
N GLY A 142 -13.90 5.23 26.52
CA GLY A 142 -12.89 5.83 25.65
C GLY A 142 -11.55 6.07 26.35
N GLU A 143 -11.59 6.51 27.62
CA GLU A 143 -10.40 6.67 28.46
C GLU A 143 -9.73 5.32 28.75
N ALA A 144 -10.51 4.30 29.08
CA ALA A 144 -10.04 2.93 29.28
C ALA A 144 -9.42 2.34 28.01
N TYR A 145 -10.09 2.51 26.86
CA TYR A 145 -9.58 2.06 25.58
C TYR A 145 -8.25 2.73 25.24
N LYS A 146 -8.14 4.05 25.50
CA LYS A 146 -6.89 4.78 25.30
C LYS A 146 -5.78 4.28 26.21
N HIS A 147 -6.06 4.09 27.51
CA HIS A 147 -5.09 3.53 28.44
C HIS A 147 -4.58 2.15 27.98
N MET A 148 -5.48 1.26 27.57
CA MET A 148 -5.10 -0.07 27.09
C MET A 148 -4.32 -0.01 25.76
N LEU A 149 -4.60 0.97 24.90
CA LEU A 149 -3.82 1.19 23.69
C LEU A 149 -2.40 1.66 24.03
N ASP A 150 -2.25 2.60 24.97
CA ASP A 150 -0.95 3.08 25.43
C ASP A 150 -0.16 1.92 26.08
N TYR A 151 -0.81 1.11 26.93
CA TYR A 151 -0.21 -0.10 27.51
C TYR A 151 0.27 -1.08 26.43
N ARG A 152 -0.54 -1.31 25.40
CA ARG A 152 -0.18 -2.16 24.25
C ARG A 152 1.03 -1.62 23.49
N LEU A 153 1.15 -0.31 23.33
CA LEU A 153 2.28 0.31 22.63
C LEU A 153 3.58 0.18 23.43
N ASP A 154 3.51 0.29 24.76
CA ASP A 154 4.68 0.21 25.63
C ASP A 154 5.16 -1.22 25.88
N ASN A 155 4.23 -2.18 26.02
CA ASN A 155 4.55 -3.56 26.42
C ASN A 155 4.47 -4.57 25.26
N GLY A 156 3.95 -4.17 24.09
CA GLY A 156 3.62 -5.10 23.01
C GLY A 156 2.43 -6.00 23.35
N PRO A 157 2.20 -7.07 22.56
CA PRO A 157 1.17 -8.04 22.87
C PRO A 157 1.41 -8.77 24.19
N VAL A 158 0.37 -8.78 25.02
CA VAL A 158 0.33 -9.55 26.26
C VAL A 158 -0.79 -10.58 26.19
N ASP A 159 -0.73 -11.58 27.06
CA ASP A 159 -1.83 -12.52 27.23
C ASP A 159 -3.09 -11.79 27.76
N HIS A 160 -4.25 -12.31 27.39
CA HIS A 160 -5.54 -11.70 27.69
C HIS A 160 -5.74 -11.45 29.20
N ASP A 161 -5.41 -12.43 30.04
CA ASP A 161 -5.52 -12.31 31.50
C ASP A 161 -4.69 -11.13 32.04
N ILE A 162 -3.48 -10.92 31.50
CA ILE A 162 -2.60 -9.80 31.89
C ILE A 162 -3.22 -8.46 31.49
N ALA A 163 -3.81 -8.38 30.29
CA ALA A 163 -4.49 -7.18 29.83
C ALA A 163 -5.72 -6.84 30.68
N VAL A 164 -6.46 -7.85 31.14
CA VAL A 164 -7.60 -7.67 32.04
C VAL A 164 -7.16 -7.18 33.43
N GLU A 165 -6.09 -7.76 33.98
CA GLU A 165 -5.51 -7.32 35.26
C GLU A 165 -5.08 -5.85 35.20
N GLU A 166 -4.40 -5.44 34.12
CA GLU A 166 -4.03 -4.04 33.88
C GLU A 166 -5.24 -3.12 33.83
N LEU A 167 -6.26 -3.49 33.04
CA LEU A 167 -7.49 -2.71 32.89
C LEU A 167 -8.18 -2.48 34.23
N GLN A 168 -8.28 -3.55 35.04
CA GLN A 168 -8.87 -3.48 36.37
C GLN A 168 -8.04 -2.59 37.30
N ARG A 169 -6.72 -2.79 37.34
CA ARG A 169 -5.82 -1.98 38.17
C ARG A 169 -5.97 -0.49 37.86
N TRP A 170 -5.89 -0.11 36.59
CA TRP A 170 -6.05 1.27 36.15
C TRP A 170 -7.40 1.86 36.56
N TYR A 171 -8.49 1.10 36.36
CA TYR A 171 -9.84 1.57 36.67
C TYR A 171 -10.03 1.82 38.17
N GLU A 172 -9.50 0.94 39.02
CA GLU A 172 -9.57 1.09 40.47
C GLU A 172 -8.76 2.28 40.98
N GLU A 173 -7.54 2.46 40.48
CA GLU A 173 -6.66 3.58 40.84
C GLU A 173 -7.24 4.93 40.43
N THR A 174 -7.98 4.97 39.31
CA THR A 174 -8.50 6.21 38.72
C THR A 174 -9.87 6.60 39.26
N TYR A 175 -10.78 5.65 39.48
CA TYR A 175 -12.19 5.94 39.77
C TYR A 175 -12.74 5.37 41.09
N LYS A 176 -12.03 4.46 41.78
CA LYS A 176 -12.50 3.87 43.05
C LYS A 176 -11.77 4.40 44.30
N LYS A 177 -11.01 5.49 44.19
CA LYS A 177 -10.50 6.25 45.34
C LYS A 177 -11.62 6.99 46.07
#